data_AF-A0A837J521-F1
#
_entry.id   AF-A0A837J521-F1
#
_cell.length_a   1.000
_cell.length_b   1.000
_cell.length_c   1.000
_cell.angle_alpha   90.00
_cell.angle_beta   90.00
_cell.angle_gamma   90.00
#
_symmetry.space_group_name_H-M   'P 1'
#
loop_
_entity.id
_entity.type
_entity.pdbx_description
1 polymer ?
#
loop_
_entity_poly.entity_id
_entity_poly.type
_entity_poly.pdbx_seq_one_letter_code
_entity_poly.pdbx_strand_id
1 'polypeptide(L)'
;MFFSKKKDNQNILIALDNIEKYLKNDINYLPDINFEVKEKNKEIKNKLDSICSLLNRKNNEEFMIYGELMLVCEKITNGLIGDKIFHVNTSNEKLNYIAKTINILVDNLKNVIEQIISTLNDYSNYNYLNKLSTNSISNDFERVFSGINKLQETITVMLVENKSNGLTLDKSSNILLSNVDKLNLSSNEAAVSLEQTASSIEEIALNIKNNTKSIIEMADYSSNLKESVKEGEIFANQTTQAMDEINTQVNLITQSISAIDQIAFQTNILSLNAAVEAATAGEVGKGFAVVAQ
;
A
#
# COMPACT_ATOMS: atom_id res chain seq x y z
N MET A 1 114.33 11.68 -39.36
CA MET A 1 113.32 12.56 -38.71
C MET A 1 111.95 12.59 -39.40
N PHE A 2 111.79 12.08 -40.64
CA PHE A 2 110.52 12.16 -41.40
C PHE A 2 109.50 11.02 -41.14
N PHE A 3 109.93 9.85 -40.66
CA PHE A 3 109.03 8.70 -40.46
C PHE A 3 108.07 8.84 -39.25
N SER A 4 108.40 9.65 -38.23
CA SER A 4 107.53 9.78 -37.05
C SER A 4 106.31 10.68 -37.29
N LYS A 5 106.41 11.72 -38.15
CA LYS A 5 105.27 12.60 -38.47
C LYS A 5 104.14 11.86 -39.20
N LYS A 6 104.48 10.83 -39.98
CA LYS A 6 103.51 10.04 -40.74
C LYS A 6 102.66 9.15 -39.83
N LYS A 7 103.27 8.61 -38.76
CA LYS A 7 102.62 7.74 -37.77
C LYS A 7 101.64 8.51 -36.86
N ASP A 8 102.02 9.70 -36.42
CA ASP A 8 101.16 10.55 -35.59
C ASP A 8 99.89 11.00 -36.35
N ASN A 9 100.04 11.38 -37.63
CA ASN A 9 98.90 11.76 -38.48
C ASN A 9 97.98 10.57 -38.81
N GLN A 10 98.54 9.37 -38.99
CA GLN A 10 97.75 8.15 -39.19
C GLN A 10 96.91 7.80 -37.95
N ASN A 11 97.47 7.97 -36.75
CA ASN A 11 96.74 7.71 -35.50
C ASN A 11 95.60 8.70 -35.26
N ILE A 12 95.79 9.98 -35.61
CA ILE A 12 94.72 10.99 -35.57
C ILE A 12 93.62 10.65 -36.59
N LEU A 13 94.00 10.22 -37.80
CA LEU A 13 93.03 9.80 -38.83
C LEU A 13 92.21 8.59 -38.37
N ILE A 14 92.83 7.59 -37.72
CA ILE A 14 92.12 6.45 -37.14
C ILE A 14 91.14 6.88 -36.05
N ALA A 15 91.51 7.84 -35.18
CA ALA A 15 90.61 8.38 -34.17
C ALA A 15 89.41 9.11 -34.80
N LEU A 16 89.64 9.87 -35.87
CA LEU A 16 88.59 10.54 -36.64
C LEU A 16 87.70 9.55 -37.39
N ASP A 17 88.26 8.49 -37.97
CA ASP A 17 87.50 7.41 -38.61
C ASP A 17 86.60 6.68 -37.58
N ASN A 18 87.08 6.49 -36.36
CA ASN A 18 86.28 5.93 -35.27
C ASN A 18 85.15 6.88 -34.86
N ILE A 19 85.40 8.19 -34.77
CA ILE A 19 84.34 9.19 -34.55
C ILE A 19 83.33 9.17 -35.69
N GLU A 20 83.77 9.06 -36.94
CA GLU A 20 82.89 8.98 -38.09
C GLU A 20 82.02 7.71 -38.05
N LYS A 21 82.60 6.56 -37.75
CA LYS A 21 81.88 5.29 -37.55
C LYS A 21 80.87 5.40 -36.41
N TYR A 22 81.23 6.05 -35.31
CA TYR A 22 80.33 6.28 -34.18
C TYR A 22 79.15 7.18 -34.57
N LEU A 23 79.40 8.26 -35.30
CA LEU A 23 78.35 9.16 -35.80
C LEU A 23 77.44 8.50 -36.85
N LYS A 24 77.96 7.50 -37.59
CA LYS A 24 77.19 6.66 -38.51
C LYS A 24 76.41 5.54 -37.81
N ASN A 25 76.57 5.39 -36.48
CA ASN A 25 76.04 4.29 -35.68
C ASN A 25 76.60 2.91 -36.06
N ASP A 26 77.79 2.84 -36.67
CA ASP A 26 78.50 1.59 -36.95
C ASP A 26 79.14 1.00 -35.68
N ILE A 27 79.44 1.85 -34.69
CA ILE A 27 79.95 1.48 -33.36
C ILE A 27 79.21 2.26 -32.27
N ASN A 28 78.93 1.61 -31.13
CA ASN A 28 78.16 2.21 -30.01
C ASN A 28 79.03 2.82 -28.91
N TYR A 29 80.35 2.71 -29.03
CA TYR A 29 81.31 3.22 -28.04
C TYR A 29 82.61 3.62 -28.74
N LEU A 30 83.11 4.81 -28.42
CA LEU A 30 84.40 5.30 -28.88
C LEU A 30 85.52 4.80 -27.95
N PRO A 31 86.48 4.01 -28.45
CA PRO A 31 87.62 3.55 -27.65
C PRO A 31 88.59 4.70 -27.29
N ASP A 32 89.29 4.54 -26.17
CA ASP A 32 90.31 5.50 -25.71
C ASP A 32 91.48 5.62 -26.71
N ILE A 33 91.97 6.84 -26.94
CA ILE A 33 93.03 7.10 -27.92
C ILE A 33 94.41 6.82 -27.30
N ASN A 34 94.83 5.55 -27.31
CA ASN A 34 96.10 5.10 -26.73
C ASN A 34 97.29 5.15 -27.71
N PHE A 35 97.81 6.34 -28.01
CA PHE A 35 99.09 6.51 -28.71
C PHE A 35 100.01 7.55 -28.03
N GLU A 36 101.34 7.34 -28.09
CA GLU A 36 102.38 8.27 -27.64
C GLU A 36 102.48 9.45 -28.61
N VAL A 37 102.48 10.68 -28.10
CA VAL A 37 102.45 11.90 -28.92
C VAL A 37 103.53 12.88 -28.47
N LYS A 38 104.27 13.46 -29.42
CA LYS A 38 105.25 14.54 -29.17
C LYS A 38 104.53 15.82 -28.69
N GLU A 39 105.22 16.68 -27.91
CA GLU A 39 104.65 17.91 -27.29
C GLU A 39 103.70 18.72 -28.20
N LYS A 40 104.03 18.89 -29.48
CA LYS A 40 103.24 19.68 -30.45
C LYS A 40 101.84 19.13 -30.76
N ASN A 41 101.58 17.83 -30.58
CA ASN A 41 100.30 17.21 -30.91
C ASN A 41 99.52 16.77 -29.65
N LYS A 42 100.05 17.05 -28.45
CA LYS A 42 99.46 16.68 -27.16
C LYS A 42 98.11 17.39 -26.91
N GLU A 43 97.99 18.66 -27.31
CA GLU A 43 96.74 19.41 -27.19
C GLU A 43 95.63 18.84 -28.08
N ILE A 44 95.98 18.42 -29.31
CA ILE A 44 95.03 17.80 -30.25
C ILE A 44 94.55 16.46 -29.70
N LYS A 45 95.46 15.63 -29.17
CA LYS A 45 95.10 14.38 -28.51
C LYS A 45 94.15 14.62 -27.35
N ASN A 46 94.49 15.51 -26.41
CA ASN A 46 93.65 15.80 -25.25
C ASN A 46 92.25 16.31 -25.66
N LYS A 47 92.16 17.12 -26.73
CA LYS A 47 90.88 17.60 -27.25
C LYS A 47 90.07 16.47 -27.89
N LEU A 48 90.71 15.57 -28.65
CA LEU A 48 90.05 14.40 -29.23
C LEU A 48 89.57 13.43 -28.14
N ASP A 49 90.39 13.15 -27.12
CA ASP A 49 90.00 12.35 -25.96
C ASP A 49 88.80 12.97 -25.24
N SER A 50 88.82 14.29 -25.02
CA SER A 50 87.69 15.03 -24.44
C SER A 50 86.42 14.96 -25.30
N ILE A 51 86.55 14.95 -26.63
CA ILE A 51 85.42 14.81 -27.56
C ILE A 51 84.86 13.38 -27.50
N CYS A 52 85.72 12.36 -27.53
CA CYS A 52 85.32 10.96 -27.39
C CYS A 52 84.61 10.70 -26.06
N SER A 53 85.15 11.20 -24.95
CA SER A 53 84.51 11.07 -23.64
C SER A 53 83.17 11.80 -23.58
N LEU A 54 83.06 12.98 -24.21
CA LEU A 54 81.82 13.75 -24.25
C LEU A 54 80.75 13.04 -25.10
N LEU A 55 81.13 12.49 -26.26
CA LEU A 55 80.25 11.72 -27.15
C LEU A 55 79.74 10.44 -26.48
N ASN A 56 80.63 9.68 -25.82
CA ASN A 56 80.26 8.49 -25.06
C ASN A 56 79.32 8.84 -23.90
N ARG A 57 79.63 9.89 -23.13
CA ARG A 57 78.76 10.35 -22.03
C ARG A 57 77.38 10.75 -22.52
N LYS A 58 77.32 11.56 -23.59
CA LYS A 58 76.06 12.01 -24.18
C LYS A 58 75.22 10.83 -24.65
N ASN A 59 75.83 9.88 -25.37
CA ASN A 59 75.10 8.71 -25.86
C ASN A 59 74.61 7.80 -24.73
N ASN A 60 75.39 7.60 -23.67
CA ASN A 60 74.96 6.83 -22.50
C ASN A 60 73.76 7.50 -21.81
N GLU A 61 73.81 8.82 -21.61
CA GLU A 61 72.68 9.59 -21.05
C GLU A 61 71.44 9.49 -21.94
N GLU A 62 71.59 9.60 -23.26
CA GLU A 62 70.50 9.46 -24.23
C GLU A 62 69.92 8.03 -24.25
N PHE A 63 70.77 7.00 -24.19
CA PHE A 63 70.32 5.60 -24.16
C PHE A 63 69.50 5.28 -22.91
N MET A 64 69.89 5.81 -21.75
CA MET A 64 69.13 5.64 -20.50
C MET A 64 67.74 6.26 -20.60
N ILE A 65 67.63 7.51 -21.05
CA ILE A 65 66.33 8.17 -21.18
C ILE A 65 65.45 7.51 -22.25
N TYR A 66 66.03 7.03 -23.37
CA TYR A 66 65.28 6.28 -24.39
C TYR A 66 64.72 4.97 -23.83
N GLY A 67 65.51 4.23 -23.05
CA GLY A 67 65.06 3.00 -22.42
C GLY A 67 63.88 3.26 -21.48
N GLU A 68 63.97 4.26 -20.61
CA GLU A 68 62.86 4.63 -19.71
C GLU A 68 61.64 5.15 -20.46
N LEU A 69 61.83 5.99 -21.47
CA LEU A 69 60.77 6.48 -22.36
C LEU A 69 60.00 5.32 -23.00
N MET A 70 60.73 4.36 -23.57
CA MET A 70 60.13 3.20 -24.23
C MET A 70 59.30 2.37 -23.24
N LEU A 71 59.87 2.06 -22.07
CA LEU A 71 59.20 1.28 -21.04
C LEU A 71 57.94 1.96 -20.49
N VAL A 72 58.02 3.26 -20.21
CA VAL A 72 56.87 4.03 -19.70
C VAL A 72 55.78 4.11 -20.77
N CYS A 73 56.13 4.39 -22.03
CA CYS A 73 55.17 4.42 -23.14
C CYS A 73 54.49 3.06 -23.36
N GLU A 74 55.24 1.96 -23.29
CA GLU A 74 54.68 0.60 -23.41
C GLU A 74 53.69 0.31 -22.27
N LYS A 75 54.04 0.67 -21.04
CA LYS A 75 53.15 0.53 -19.89
C LYS A 75 51.87 1.36 -20.02
N ILE A 76 51.99 2.62 -20.44
CA ILE A 76 50.82 3.49 -20.70
C ILE A 76 49.92 2.88 -21.78
N THR A 77 50.51 2.32 -22.84
CA THR A 77 49.76 1.65 -23.93
C THR A 77 48.97 0.44 -23.40
N ASN A 78 49.50 -0.26 -22.40
CA ASN A 78 48.82 -1.35 -21.71
C ASN A 78 47.86 -0.88 -20.59
N GLY A 79 47.63 0.43 -20.44
CA GLY A 79 46.77 1.01 -19.41
C GLY A 79 47.39 1.05 -18.01
N LEU A 80 48.68 0.73 -17.87
CA LEU A 80 49.42 0.78 -16.60
C LEU A 80 50.00 2.18 -16.41
N ILE A 81 49.33 2.98 -15.59
CA ILE A 81 49.67 4.38 -15.33
C ILE A 81 50.18 4.47 -13.89
N GLY A 82 51.49 4.65 -13.73
CA GLY A 82 52.09 4.70 -12.40
C GLY A 82 53.61 4.87 -12.41
N ASP A 83 54.26 4.46 -13.49
CA ASP A 83 55.71 4.58 -13.65
C ASP A 83 56.11 5.91 -14.29
N LYS A 84 57.30 6.39 -13.92
CA LYS A 84 57.86 7.67 -14.37
C LYS A 84 59.22 7.49 -15.01
N ILE A 85 59.59 8.45 -15.83
CA ILE A 85 60.94 8.60 -16.38
C ILE A 85 61.75 9.39 -15.36
N PHE A 86 62.88 8.83 -14.91
CA PHE A 86 63.72 9.41 -13.87
C PHE A 86 64.92 10.16 -14.45
N HIS A 87 65.44 9.72 -15.60
CA HIS A 87 66.60 10.33 -16.28
C HIS A 87 66.20 11.59 -17.08
N VAL A 88 65.76 12.64 -16.38
CA VAL A 88 65.20 13.87 -17.00
C VAL A 88 66.15 15.07 -17.03
N ASN A 89 67.42 14.88 -16.66
CA ASN A 89 68.45 15.92 -16.60
C ASN A 89 69.71 15.47 -17.38
N THR A 90 69.51 15.08 -18.62
CA THR A 90 70.60 14.72 -19.55
C THR A 90 71.16 15.95 -20.25
N SER A 91 72.28 15.80 -20.96
CA SER A 91 72.82 16.82 -21.85
C SER A 91 71.90 17.18 -23.04
N ASN A 92 70.80 16.46 -23.26
CA ASN A 92 69.83 16.72 -24.31
C ASN A 92 68.53 17.32 -23.75
N GLU A 93 68.43 18.65 -23.79
CA GLU A 93 67.27 19.41 -23.31
C GLU A 93 65.94 19.00 -23.98
N LYS A 94 65.97 18.59 -25.25
CA LYS A 94 64.75 18.18 -25.97
C LYS A 94 64.19 16.88 -25.40
N LEU A 95 65.07 15.91 -25.12
CA LEU A 95 64.67 14.64 -24.50
C LEU A 95 64.19 14.86 -23.06
N ASN A 96 64.88 15.73 -22.31
CA ASN A 96 64.44 16.12 -20.97
C ASN A 96 63.03 16.72 -20.98
N TYR A 97 62.73 17.59 -21.94
CA TYR A 97 61.41 18.20 -22.08
C TYR A 97 60.32 17.16 -22.39
N ILE A 98 60.59 16.23 -23.31
CA ILE A 98 59.65 15.14 -23.66
C ILE A 98 59.39 14.26 -22.44
N ALA A 99 60.44 13.84 -21.73
CA ALA A 99 60.30 13.00 -20.55
C ALA A 99 59.52 13.68 -19.42
N LYS A 100 59.79 14.96 -19.15
CA LYS A 100 59.03 15.77 -18.18
C LYS A 100 57.56 15.89 -18.59
N THR A 101 57.28 16.11 -19.87
CA THR A 101 55.92 16.20 -20.39
C THR A 101 55.15 14.88 -20.23
N ILE A 102 55.80 13.75 -20.50
CA ILE A 102 55.21 12.41 -20.29
C ILE A 102 54.94 12.17 -18.80
N ASN A 103 55.85 12.55 -17.90
CA ASN A 103 55.61 12.43 -16.47
C ASN A 103 54.40 13.26 -16.00
N ILE A 104 54.26 14.50 -16.50
CA ILE A 104 53.08 15.35 -16.21
C ILE A 104 51.80 14.68 -16.75
N LEU A 105 51.85 14.10 -17.95
CA LEU A 105 50.72 13.36 -18.52
C LEU A 105 50.33 12.18 -17.62
N VAL A 106 51.30 11.36 -17.20
CA VAL A 106 51.08 10.21 -16.29
C VAL A 106 50.45 10.67 -14.98
N ASP A 107 50.97 11.74 -14.37
CA ASP A 107 50.44 12.29 -13.12
C ASP A 107 49.00 12.78 -13.26
N ASN A 108 48.70 13.50 -14.35
CA ASN A 108 47.35 13.98 -14.62
C ASN A 108 46.37 12.82 -14.85
N LEU A 109 46.74 11.83 -15.67
CA LEU A 109 45.90 10.66 -15.92
C LEU A 109 45.64 9.86 -14.63
N LYS A 110 46.68 9.64 -13.83
CA LYS A 110 46.56 8.94 -12.55
C LYS A 110 45.58 9.65 -11.61
N ASN A 111 45.75 10.95 -11.42
CA ASN A 111 44.88 11.74 -10.54
C ASN A 111 43.41 11.71 -10.99
N VAL A 112 43.15 11.84 -12.30
CA VAL A 112 41.79 11.76 -12.85
C VAL A 112 41.15 10.39 -12.58
N ILE A 113 41.89 9.30 -12.84
CA ILE A 113 41.40 7.94 -12.62
C ILE A 113 41.15 7.67 -11.13
N GLU A 114 42.06 8.10 -10.24
CA GLU A 114 41.90 7.94 -8.79
C GLU A 114 40.67 8.68 -8.26
N GLN A 115 40.39 9.89 -8.75
CA GLN A 115 39.19 10.64 -8.39
C GLN A 115 37.90 9.93 -8.84
N ILE A 116 37.88 9.40 -10.07
CA ILE A 116 36.76 8.62 -10.60
C ILE A 116 36.53 7.39 -9.71
N ILE A 117 37.58 6.61 -9.44
CA ILE A 117 37.48 5.39 -8.63
C ILE A 117 37.00 5.71 -7.22
N SER A 118 37.55 6.74 -6.57
CA SER A 118 37.12 7.15 -5.23
C SER A 118 35.63 7.52 -5.21
N THR A 119 35.17 8.29 -6.19
CA THR A 119 33.76 8.71 -6.27
C THR A 119 32.82 7.53 -6.57
N LEU A 120 33.23 6.62 -7.47
CA LEU A 120 32.44 5.42 -7.75
C LEU A 120 32.38 4.46 -6.55
N ASN A 121 33.45 4.40 -5.74
CA ASN A 121 33.43 3.65 -4.48
C ASN A 121 32.46 4.28 -3.46
N ASP A 122 32.40 5.61 -3.38
CA ASP A 122 31.40 6.29 -2.53
C ASP A 122 29.98 5.93 -2.99
N TYR A 123 29.70 6.00 -4.30
CA TYR A 123 28.39 5.65 -4.86
C TYR A 123 28.03 4.19 -4.64
N SER A 124 29.01 3.28 -4.74
CA SER A 124 28.82 1.85 -4.45
C SER A 124 28.45 1.59 -2.99
N ASN A 125 28.90 2.46 -2.07
CA ASN A 125 28.51 2.46 -0.66
C ASN A 125 27.25 3.30 -0.38
N TYR A 126 26.47 3.62 -1.41
CA TYR A 126 25.26 4.45 -1.35
C TYR A 126 25.50 5.89 -0.85
N ASN A 127 26.75 6.35 -0.86
CA ASN A 127 27.11 7.72 -0.51
C ASN A 127 27.20 8.58 -1.79
N TYR A 128 26.11 9.26 -2.12
CA TYR A 128 26.01 10.11 -3.31
C TYR A 128 26.27 11.60 -3.02
N LEU A 129 26.92 11.94 -1.89
CA LEU A 129 27.16 13.34 -1.51
C LEU A 129 28.28 14.00 -2.32
N ASN A 130 29.32 13.23 -2.62
CA ASN A 130 30.48 13.71 -3.35
C ASN A 130 30.17 13.81 -4.84
N LYS A 131 30.76 14.81 -5.51
CA LYS A 131 30.70 15.00 -6.96
C LYS A 131 32.08 15.21 -7.52
N LEU A 132 32.28 14.80 -8.76
CA LEU A 132 33.51 15.06 -9.47
C LEU A 132 33.58 16.56 -9.83
N SER A 133 34.64 17.24 -9.42
CA SER A 133 34.81 18.67 -9.67
C SER A 133 35.20 18.92 -11.14
N THR A 134 34.36 19.62 -11.89
CA THR A 134 34.60 19.96 -13.31
C THR A 134 35.47 21.21 -13.49
N ASN A 135 35.61 22.04 -12.46
CA ASN A 135 36.27 23.36 -12.57
C ASN A 135 37.79 23.28 -12.81
N SER A 136 38.41 22.12 -12.58
CA SER A 136 39.87 21.94 -12.66
C SER A 136 40.31 21.18 -13.92
N ILE A 137 39.38 20.72 -14.76
CA ILE A 137 39.66 19.83 -15.89
C ILE A 137 38.95 20.39 -17.12
N SER A 138 39.69 21.11 -17.97
CA SER A 138 39.20 21.67 -19.25
C SER A 138 39.64 20.80 -20.43
N ASN A 139 39.51 19.48 -20.27
CA ASN A 139 39.91 18.51 -21.30
C ASN A 139 38.79 17.47 -21.48
N ASP A 140 39.01 16.48 -22.34
CA ASP A 140 37.99 15.48 -22.68
C ASP A 140 37.44 14.67 -21.49
N PHE A 141 38.12 14.67 -20.34
CA PHE A 141 37.61 14.06 -19.10
C PHE A 141 36.43 14.84 -18.48
N GLU A 142 36.22 16.11 -18.83
CA GLU A 142 35.07 16.90 -18.40
C GLU A 142 33.75 16.21 -18.77
N ARG A 143 33.69 15.60 -19.96
CA ARG A 143 32.51 14.85 -20.43
C ARG A 143 32.24 13.62 -19.56
N VAL A 144 33.29 12.91 -19.14
CA VAL A 144 33.17 11.75 -18.26
C VAL A 144 32.71 12.19 -16.87
N PHE A 145 33.30 13.26 -16.33
CA PHE A 145 32.94 13.82 -15.02
C PHE A 145 31.49 14.28 -15.01
N SER A 146 31.07 15.00 -16.06
CA SER A 146 29.68 15.44 -16.24
C SER A 146 28.72 14.25 -16.34
N GLY A 147 29.07 13.22 -17.10
CA GLY A 147 28.27 11.99 -17.21
C GLY A 147 28.08 11.27 -15.87
N ILE A 148 29.16 11.12 -15.08
CA ILE A 148 29.10 10.51 -13.74
C ILE A 148 28.28 11.38 -12.78
N ASN A 149 28.45 12.70 -12.81
CA ASN A 149 27.66 13.62 -12.00
C ASN A 149 26.18 13.61 -12.39
N LYS A 150 25.86 13.43 -13.68
CA LYS A 150 24.48 13.29 -14.13
C LYS A 150 23.85 12.00 -13.63
N LEU A 151 24.61 10.90 -13.68
CA LEU A 151 24.19 9.62 -13.11
C LEU A 151 23.89 9.76 -11.61
N GLN A 152 24.79 10.41 -10.86
CA GLN A 152 24.63 10.70 -9.43
C GLN A 152 23.34 11.49 -9.17
N GLU A 153 23.07 12.52 -9.97
CA GLU A 153 21.86 13.33 -9.84
C GLU A 153 20.60 12.49 -10.07
N THR A 154 20.55 11.73 -11.16
CA THR A 154 19.41 10.87 -11.50
C THR A 154 19.16 9.81 -10.41
N ILE A 155 20.21 9.16 -9.91
CA ILE A 155 20.07 8.18 -8.83
C ILE A 155 19.57 8.85 -7.55
N THR A 156 20.10 10.03 -7.20
CA THR A 156 19.67 10.77 -6.01
C THR A 156 18.21 11.16 -6.09
N VAL A 157 17.75 11.69 -7.23
CA VAL A 157 16.32 12.01 -7.46
C VAL A 157 15.46 10.77 -7.31
N MET A 158 15.85 9.64 -7.92
CA MET A 158 15.13 8.37 -7.80
C MET A 158 15.04 7.89 -6.34
N LEU A 159 16.11 8.04 -5.56
CA LEU A 159 16.12 7.65 -4.13
C LEU A 159 15.22 8.55 -3.29
N VAL A 160 15.18 9.86 -3.57
CA VAL A 160 14.26 10.81 -2.91
C VAL A 160 12.81 10.46 -3.22
N GLU A 161 12.50 10.17 -4.48
CA GLU A 161 11.15 9.76 -4.90
C GLU A 161 10.75 8.43 -4.25
N ASN A 162 11.65 7.43 -4.25
CA ASN A 162 11.41 6.15 -3.60
C ASN A 162 11.15 6.32 -2.10
N LYS A 163 11.92 7.18 -1.42
CA LYS A 163 11.68 7.50 0.00
C LYS A 163 10.30 8.13 0.21
N SER A 164 9.90 9.07 -0.65
CA SER A 164 8.57 9.70 -0.59
C SER A 164 7.44 8.68 -0.78
N ASN A 165 7.60 7.77 -1.74
CA ASN A 165 6.64 6.69 -1.99
C ASN A 165 6.53 5.75 -0.78
N GLY A 166 7.66 5.39 -0.16
CA GLY A 166 7.68 4.59 1.07
C GLY A 166 6.93 5.25 2.23
N LEU A 167 7.11 6.56 2.44
CA LEU A 167 6.37 7.30 3.49
C LEU A 167 4.88 7.39 3.19
N THR A 168 4.51 7.57 1.92
CA THR A 168 3.10 7.59 1.49
C THR A 168 2.43 6.22 1.69
N LEU A 169 3.13 5.15 1.37
CA LEU A 169 2.67 3.78 1.59
C LEU A 169 2.48 3.47 3.08
N ASP A 170 3.42 3.88 3.93
CA ASP A 170 3.33 3.72 5.38
C ASP A 170 2.09 4.45 5.95
N LYS A 171 1.91 5.72 5.57
CA LYS A 171 0.70 6.49 5.93
C LYS A 171 -0.58 5.81 5.46
N SER A 172 -0.60 5.30 4.22
CA SER A 172 -1.79 4.63 3.65
C SER A 172 -2.10 3.31 4.37
N SER A 173 -1.07 2.57 4.78
CA SER A 173 -1.20 1.34 5.57
C SER A 173 -1.79 1.63 6.95
N ASN A 174 -1.35 2.69 7.62
CA ASN A 174 -1.90 3.13 8.90
C ASN A 174 -3.38 3.56 8.79
N ILE A 175 -3.75 4.26 7.71
CA ILE A 175 -5.15 4.60 7.43
C ILE A 175 -5.99 3.34 7.20
N LEU A 176 -5.48 2.38 6.43
CA LEU A 176 -6.15 1.11 6.18
C LEU A 176 -6.40 0.34 7.48
N LEU A 177 -5.40 0.23 8.35
CA LEU A 177 -5.54 -0.41 9.66
C LEU A 177 -6.66 0.24 10.48
N SER A 178 -6.67 1.57 10.58
CA SER A 178 -7.75 2.30 11.28
C SER A 178 -9.13 2.05 10.68
N ASN A 179 -9.23 1.94 9.35
CA ASN A 179 -10.48 1.63 8.67
C ASN A 179 -10.94 0.18 8.91
N VAL A 180 -10.00 -0.77 8.98
CA VAL A 180 -10.29 -2.16 9.33
C VAL A 180 -10.80 -2.26 10.76
N ASP A 181 -10.20 -1.53 11.72
CA ASP A 181 -10.68 -1.50 13.10
C ASP A 181 -12.10 -0.95 13.20
N LYS A 182 -12.39 0.15 12.49
CA LYS A 182 -13.76 0.69 12.41
C LYS A 182 -14.73 -0.30 11.77
N LEU A 183 -14.33 -0.96 10.69
CA LEU A 183 -15.17 -1.95 10.02
C LEU A 183 -15.47 -3.15 10.94
N ASN A 184 -14.49 -3.61 11.72
CA ASN A 184 -14.68 -4.68 12.70
C ASN A 184 -15.68 -4.27 13.77
N LEU A 185 -15.58 -3.04 14.31
CA LEU A 185 -16.53 -2.52 15.28
C LEU A 185 -17.95 -2.46 14.69
N SER A 186 -18.13 -1.87 13.52
CA SER A 186 -19.45 -1.79 12.86
C SER A 186 -20.01 -3.16 12.50
N SER A 187 -19.16 -4.12 12.10
CA SER A 187 -19.59 -5.50 11.83
C SER A 187 -20.07 -6.20 13.11
N ASN A 188 -19.40 -5.95 14.24
CA ASN A 188 -19.81 -6.47 15.54
C ASN A 188 -21.14 -5.85 16.01
N GLU A 189 -21.31 -4.53 15.86
CA GLU A 189 -22.58 -3.84 16.16
C GLU A 189 -23.74 -4.34 15.29
N ALA A 190 -23.49 -4.59 14.01
CA ALA A 190 -24.47 -5.19 13.11
C ALA A 190 -24.86 -6.61 13.53
N ALA A 191 -23.89 -7.43 13.97
CA ALA A 191 -24.17 -8.76 14.49
C ALA A 191 -25.03 -8.73 15.75
N VAL A 192 -24.73 -7.83 16.71
CA VAL A 192 -25.55 -7.63 17.91
C VAL A 192 -26.96 -7.15 17.57
N SER A 193 -27.09 -6.23 16.62
CA SER A 193 -28.40 -5.73 16.17
C SER A 193 -29.25 -6.84 15.51
N LEU A 194 -28.61 -7.73 14.75
CA LEU A 194 -29.26 -8.91 14.17
C LEU A 194 -29.71 -9.90 15.25
N GLU A 195 -28.90 -10.12 16.29
CA GLU A 195 -29.26 -10.97 17.43
C GLU A 195 -30.48 -10.41 18.19
N GLN A 196 -30.51 -9.10 18.44
CA GLN A 196 -31.67 -8.43 19.04
C GLN A 196 -32.92 -8.52 18.17
N THR A 197 -32.77 -8.39 16.86
CA THR A 197 -33.88 -8.53 15.91
C THR A 197 -34.42 -9.95 15.90
N ALA A 198 -33.55 -10.96 15.92
CA ALA A 198 -33.94 -12.36 15.99
C ALA A 198 -34.70 -12.66 17.28
N SER A 199 -34.21 -12.18 18.43
CA SER A 199 -34.90 -12.31 19.72
C SER A 199 -36.28 -11.64 19.72
N SER A 200 -36.39 -10.44 19.13
CA SER A 200 -37.67 -9.73 18.98
C SER A 200 -38.65 -10.51 18.10
N ILE A 201 -38.16 -11.17 17.04
CA ILE A 201 -38.97 -12.04 16.17
C ILE A 201 -39.46 -13.28 16.94
N GLU A 202 -38.62 -13.88 17.78
CA GLU A 202 -39.04 -15.01 18.63
C GLU A 202 -40.16 -14.60 19.61
N GLU A 203 -40.05 -13.43 20.23
CA GLU A 203 -41.09 -12.88 21.10
C GLU A 203 -42.40 -12.62 20.35
N ILE A 204 -42.32 -12.03 19.15
CA ILE A 204 -43.50 -11.82 18.29
C ILE A 204 -44.14 -13.17 17.92
N ALA A 205 -43.35 -14.17 17.55
CA ALA A 205 -43.87 -15.49 17.21
C ALA A 205 -44.57 -16.16 18.41
N LEU A 206 -44.03 -16.02 19.62
CA LEU A 206 -44.67 -16.48 20.85
C LEU A 206 -46.00 -15.77 21.11
N ASN A 207 -46.06 -14.45 20.94
CA ASN A 207 -47.29 -13.68 21.08
C ASN A 207 -48.34 -14.08 20.05
N ILE A 208 -47.96 -14.31 18.80
CA ILE A 208 -48.86 -14.82 17.75
C ILE A 208 -49.42 -16.20 18.14
N LYS A 209 -48.58 -17.09 18.65
CA LYS A 209 -49.01 -18.43 19.12
C LYS A 209 -50.00 -18.32 20.26
N ASN A 210 -49.74 -17.46 21.25
CA ASN A 210 -50.65 -17.22 22.38
C ASN A 210 -51.99 -16.62 21.92
N ASN A 211 -51.95 -15.60 21.04
CA ASN A 211 -53.16 -15.02 20.47
C ASN A 211 -53.98 -16.06 19.69
N THR A 212 -53.33 -16.93 18.93
CA THR A 212 -54.00 -18.01 18.20
C THR A 212 -54.70 -18.96 19.17
N LYS A 213 -54.06 -19.32 20.29
CA LYS A 213 -54.67 -20.13 21.35
C LYS A 213 -55.89 -19.44 21.95
N SER A 214 -55.79 -18.15 22.28
CA SER A 214 -56.91 -17.37 22.81
C SER A 214 -58.08 -17.26 21.83
N ILE A 215 -57.81 -17.17 20.52
CA ILE A 215 -58.86 -17.20 19.48
C ILE A 215 -59.58 -18.55 19.46
N ILE A 216 -58.86 -19.66 19.61
CA ILE A 216 -59.46 -21.00 19.69
C ILE A 216 -60.35 -21.12 20.93
N GLU A 217 -59.88 -20.67 22.10
CA GLU A 217 -60.67 -20.65 23.34
C GLU A 217 -61.92 -19.76 23.20
N MET A 218 -61.79 -18.59 22.57
CA MET A 218 -62.91 -17.68 22.32
C MET A 218 -63.95 -18.31 21.37
N ALA A 219 -63.52 -19.05 20.36
CA ALA A 219 -64.41 -19.76 19.45
C ALA A 219 -65.21 -20.85 20.19
N ASP A 220 -64.57 -21.57 21.12
CA ASP A 220 -65.23 -22.56 21.97
C ASP A 220 -66.27 -21.90 22.89
N TYR A 221 -65.90 -20.83 23.59
CA TYR A 221 -66.86 -20.06 24.40
C TYR A 221 -68.04 -19.53 23.58
N SER A 222 -67.79 -19.05 22.36
CA SER A 222 -68.87 -18.59 21.49
C SER A 222 -69.80 -19.72 21.05
N SER A 223 -69.28 -20.93 20.86
CA SER A 223 -70.09 -22.12 20.56
C SER A 223 -70.97 -22.50 21.75
N ASN A 224 -70.38 -22.56 22.95
CA ASN A 224 -71.10 -22.87 24.19
C ASN A 224 -72.21 -21.83 24.46
N LEU A 225 -71.91 -20.53 24.28
CA LEU A 225 -72.90 -19.46 24.42
C LEU A 225 -74.07 -19.64 23.44
N LYS A 226 -73.81 -20.02 22.20
CA LYS A 226 -74.85 -20.26 21.19
C LYS A 226 -75.79 -21.39 21.61
N GLU A 227 -75.26 -22.44 22.24
CA GLU A 227 -76.05 -23.55 22.78
C GLU A 227 -76.92 -23.09 23.95
N SER A 228 -76.36 -22.37 24.93
CA SER A 228 -77.12 -21.82 26.06
C SER A 228 -78.22 -20.84 25.62
N VAL A 229 -77.96 -20.01 24.60
CA VAL A 229 -78.97 -19.11 24.02
C VAL A 229 -80.12 -19.90 23.39
N LYS A 230 -79.82 -21.02 22.71
CA LYS A 230 -80.84 -21.89 22.10
C LYS A 230 -81.70 -22.57 23.17
N GLU A 231 -81.12 -23.03 24.27
CA GLU A 231 -81.89 -23.55 25.41
C GLU A 231 -82.76 -22.46 26.04
N GLY A 232 -82.21 -21.24 26.22
CA GLY A 232 -82.95 -20.09 26.71
C GLY A 232 -84.15 -19.73 25.81
N GLU A 233 -84.00 -19.80 24.50
CA GLU A 233 -85.08 -19.62 23.53
C GLU A 233 -86.19 -20.66 23.71
N ILE A 234 -85.83 -21.94 23.92
CA ILE A 234 -86.79 -23.01 24.18
C ILE A 234 -87.58 -22.74 25.46
N PHE A 235 -86.91 -22.37 26.56
CA PHE A 235 -87.58 -22.06 27.82
C PHE A 235 -88.46 -20.82 27.73
N ALA A 236 -88.04 -19.79 27.01
CA ALA A 236 -88.85 -18.60 26.77
C ALA A 236 -90.14 -18.95 25.99
N ASN A 237 -90.03 -19.75 24.92
CA ASN A 237 -91.19 -20.22 24.16
C ASN A 237 -92.15 -21.06 25.01
N GLN A 238 -91.62 -21.98 25.84
CA GLN A 238 -92.44 -22.76 26.77
C GLN A 238 -93.17 -21.86 27.78
N THR A 239 -92.49 -20.83 28.28
CA THR A 239 -93.09 -19.86 29.20
C THR A 239 -94.19 -19.06 28.53
N THR A 240 -93.99 -18.62 27.27
CA THR A 240 -95.03 -17.94 26.48
C THR A 240 -96.24 -18.86 26.26
N GLN A 241 -96.04 -20.11 25.89
CA GLN A 241 -97.12 -21.07 25.70
C GLN A 241 -97.91 -21.31 26.99
N ALA A 242 -97.24 -21.46 28.13
CA ALA A 242 -97.90 -21.59 29.43
C ALA A 242 -98.72 -20.34 29.78
N MET A 243 -98.24 -19.14 29.44
CA MET A 243 -99.00 -17.90 29.65
C MET A 243 -100.24 -17.81 28.74
N ASP A 244 -100.17 -18.31 27.50
CA ASP A 244 -101.34 -18.40 26.60
C ASP A 244 -102.38 -19.41 27.11
N GLU A 245 -101.94 -20.54 27.66
CA GLU A 245 -102.81 -21.53 28.31
C GLU A 245 -103.49 -20.94 29.55
N ILE A 246 -102.74 -20.23 30.40
CA ILE A 246 -103.30 -19.49 31.56
C ILE A 246 -104.35 -18.48 31.09
N ASN A 247 -104.06 -17.69 30.06
CA ASN A 247 -104.98 -16.71 29.52
C ASN A 247 -106.27 -17.36 28.99
N THR A 248 -106.15 -18.50 28.31
CA THR A 248 -107.30 -19.29 27.85
C THR A 248 -108.16 -19.76 29.02
N GLN A 249 -107.54 -20.28 30.08
CA GLN A 249 -108.25 -20.74 31.28
C GLN A 249 -108.94 -19.58 32.01
N VAL A 250 -108.30 -18.42 32.11
CA VAL A 250 -108.89 -17.21 32.69
C VAL A 250 -110.10 -16.73 31.88
N ASN A 251 -110.06 -16.82 30.55
CA ASN A 251 -111.22 -16.51 29.70
C ASN A 251 -112.39 -17.48 29.94
N LEU A 252 -112.12 -18.79 30.07
CA LEU A 252 -113.15 -19.78 30.41
C LEU A 252 -113.77 -19.52 31.81
N ILE A 253 -112.95 -19.14 32.78
CA ILE A 253 -113.43 -18.71 34.11
C ILE A 253 -114.33 -17.48 33.96
N THR A 254 -113.92 -16.48 33.16
CA THR A 254 -114.72 -15.27 32.92
C THR A 254 -116.06 -15.58 32.28
N GLN A 255 -116.09 -16.46 31.27
CA GLN A 255 -117.33 -16.94 30.66
C GLN A 255 -118.23 -17.68 31.67
N SER A 256 -117.63 -18.50 32.54
CA SER A 256 -118.35 -19.20 33.60
C SER A 256 -118.93 -18.21 34.62
N ILE A 257 -118.18 -17.18 35.00
CA ILE A 257 -118.66 -16.09 35.87
C ILE A 257 -119.82 -15.35 35.20
N SER A 258 -119.73 -15.03 33.91
CA SER A 258 -120.86 -14.41 33.17
C SER A 258 -122.09 -15.30 33.11
N ALA A 259 -121.91 -16.62 32.94
CA ALA A 259 -123.03 -17.57 32.99
C ALA A 259 -123.63 -17.65 34.40
N ILE A 260 -122.81 -17.64 35.46
CA ILE A 260 -123.25 -17.57 36.85
C ILE A 260 -124.03 -16.27 37.09
N ASP A 261 -123.55 -15.14 36.59
CA ASP A 261 -124.22 -13.84 36.72
C ASP A 261 -125.58 -13.84 36.00
N GLN A 262 -125.66 -14.46 34.81
CA GLN A 262 -126.93 -14.67 34.11
C GLN A 262 -127.88 -15.58 34.89
N ILE A 263 -127.40 -16.68 35.48
CA ILE A 263 -128.20 -17.58 36.32
C ILE A 263 -128.66 -16.84 37.58
N ALA A 264 -127.78 -16.06 38.22
CA ALA A 264 -128.11 -15.26 39.40
C ALA A 264 -129.17 -14.22 39.06
N PHE A 265 -129.07 -13.54 37.92
CA PHE A 265 -130.09 -12.61 37.44
C PHE A 265 -131.42 -13.31 37.15
N GLN A 266 -131.41 -14.46 36.46
CA GLN A 266 -132.62 -15.26 36.22
C GLN A 266 -133.25 -15.75 37.52
N THR A 267 -132.43 -16.20 38.47
CA THR A 267 -132.88 -16.63 39.81
C THR A 267 -133.48 -15.46 40.56
N ASN A 268 -132.85 -14.28 40.51
CA ASN A 268 -133.39 -13.05 41.09
C ASN A 268 -134.74 -12.65 40.46
N ILE A 269 -134.91 -12.80 39.14
CA ILE A 269 -136.21 -12.61 38.48
C ILE A 269 -137.23 -13.67 38.92
N LEU A 270 -136.83 -14.93 39.06
CA LEU A 270 -137.70 -16.02 39.54
C LEU A 270 -138.17 -15.77 40.97
N SER A 271 -137.23 -15.40 41.84
CA SER A 271 -137.42 -14.96 43.22
C SER A 271 -138.36 -13.77 43.30
N LEU A 272 -138.15 -12.75 42.46
CA LEU A 272 -139.05 -11.59 42.38
C LEU A 272 -140.47 -11.99 41.94
N ASN A 273 -140.59 -12.82 40.91
CA ASN A 273 -141.90 -13.33 40.46
C ASN A 273 -142.59 -14.16 41.54
N ALA A 274 -141.84 -15.02 42.26
CA ALA A 274 -142.37 -15.81 43.36
C ALA A 274 -142.79 -14.92 44.55
N ALA A 275 -142.03 -13.86 44.86
CA ALA A 275 -142.39 -12.88 45.88
C ALA A 275 -143.65 -12.10 45.48
N VAL A 276 -143.81 -11.74 44.20
CA VAL A 276 -145.04 -11.12 43.68
C VAL A 276 -146.23 -12.07 43.78
N GLU A 277 -146.11 -13.31 43.32
CA GLU A 277 -147.20 -14.30 43.38
C GLU A 277 -147.60 -14.64 44.83
N ALA A 278 -146.62 -14.71 45.74
CA ALA A 278 -146.85 -14.86 47.16
C ALA A 278 -147.57 -13.65 47.77
N ALA A 279 -147.28 -12.43 47.32
CA ALA A 279 -148.03 -11.24 47.70
C ALA A 279 -149.47 -11.28 47.17
N THR A 280 -149.69 -11.81 45.96
CA THR A 280 -151.02 -12.02 45.37
C THR A 280 -151.86 -13.04 46.16
N ALA A 281 -151.23 -14.09 46.71
CA ALA A 281 -151.90 -15.16 47.47
C ALA A 281 -152.29 -14.81 48.92
N GLY A 282 -151.98 -13.60 49.41
CA GLY A 282 -152.41 -13.12 50.73
C GLY A 282 -151.88 -13.96 51.92
N GLU A 283 -152.68 -14.14 52.98
CA GLU A 283 -152.24 -14.81 54.23
C GLU A 283 -151.71 -16.25 54.04
N VAL A 284 -152.15 -16.96 53.00
CA VAL A 284 -151.71 -18.34 52.68
C VAL A 284 -150.31 -18.35 52.03
N GLY A 285 -149.89 -17.24 51.41
CA GLY A 285 -148.61 -17.11 50.70
C GLY A 285 -147.40 -16.72 51.56
N LYS A 286 -147.60 -16.39 52.85
CA LYS A 286 -146.53 -15.89 53.76
C LYS A 286 -145.33 -16.85 53.89
N GLY A 287 -145.55 -18.16 53.86
CA GLY A 287 -144.46 -19.16 53.91
C GLY A 287 -143.64 -19.25 52.63
N PHE A 288 -144.27 -18.97 51.48
CA PHE A 288 -143.59 -18.94 50.17
C PHE A 288 -142.78 -17.66 49.97
N ALA A 289 -143.24 -16.52 50.50
CA ALA A 289 -142.52 -15.24 50.41
C ALA A 289 -141.15 -15.26 51.10
N VAL A 290 -140.98 -16.02 52.18
CA VAL A 290 -139.71 -16.12 52.93
C VAL A 290 -138.65 -16.93 52.16
N VAL A 291 -139.07 -17.85 51.30
CA VAL A 291 -138.16 -18.69 50.49
C VAL A 291 -137.72 -17.98 49.20
N ALA A 292 -138.48 -16.98 48.77
CA ALA A 292 -138.23 -16.23 47.54
C ALA A 292 -137.24 -15.05 47.69
N GLN A 293 -136.75 -14.76 48.90
CA GLN A 293 -135.88 -13.62 49.20
C GLN A 293 -134.38 -13.96 49.10
#